data_AF-A0A8D8K7F4-F1
#
_entry.id   AF-A0A8D8K7F4-F1
#
_cell.length_a   1.000
_cell.length_b   1.000
_cell.length_c   1.000
_cell.angle_alpha   90.00
_cell.angle_beta   90.00
_cell.angle_gamma   90.00
#
_symmetry.space_group_name_H-M   'P 1'
#
loop_
_entity.id
_entity.type
_entity.pdbx_description
1 polymer ?
#
loop_
_entity_poly.entity_id
_entity_poly.type
_entity_poly.pdbx_seq_one_letter_code
_entity_poly.pdbx_strand_id
1 'polypeptide(L)'
;QAKSRSAVMKYPNTLDINTHRAYFCEHQLSSDANRHVDGINLDWDTCNPQPLKILCLNTIANNWLTIPFFREIPLGEDRHFLLDLLDLSFPLENLCARIRSDAFWRRAFVNRWKTYYPIDVDEKPWIRVYLEKHISEMLENLKPADYEQEIVQKLVDLCSLHVRELRIDHLEPPTNEN
;
A
#
# COMPACT_ATOMS: atom_id res chain seq x y z
N GLN A 1 -23.61 20.22 -54.66
CA GLN A 1 -24.39 19.25 -53.85
C GLN A 1 -23.54 18.01 -53.64
N ALA A 2 -22.87 17.87 -52.49
CA ALA A 2 -22.09 16.69 -52.14
C ALA A 2 -22.93 15.80 -51.21
N LYS A 3 -23.31 14.62 -51.69
CA LYS A 3 -24.16 13.66 -50.99
C LYS A 3 -23.27 12.80 -50.08
N SER A 4 -23.35 13.03 -48.77
CA SER A 4 -22.70 12.21 -47.74
C SER A 4 -23.26 10.78 -47.83
N ARG A 5 -22.41 9.83 -48.22
CA ARG A 5 -22.72 8.40 -48.18
C ARG A 5 -22.37 7.90 -46.79
N SER A 6 -23.39 7.66 -45.97
CA SER A 6 -23.28 6.87 -44.73
C SER A 6 -22.67 5.51 -45.08
N ALA A 7 -21.50 5.23 -44.52
CA ALA A 7 -20.83 3.94 -44.65
C ALA A 7 -21.48 2.95 -43.67
N VAL A 8 -22.38 2.11 -44.18
CA VAL A 8 -22.89 0.95 -43.44
C VAL A 8 -21.74 -0.04 -43.29
N MET A 9 -21.32 -0.31 -42.05
CA MET A 9 -20.31 -1.31 -41.72
C MET A 9 -20.77 -2.69 -42.21
N LYS A 10 -20.06 -3.26 -43.19
CA LYS A 10 -20.34 -4.61 -43.70
C LYS A 10 -19.60 -5.64 -42.85
N TYR A 11 -20.35 -6.48 -42.15
CA TYR A 11 -19.79 -7.55 -41.33
C TYR A 11 -19.12 -8.63 -42.20
N PRO A 12 -18.06 -9.31 -41.71
CA PRO A 12 -17.46 -10.42 -42.40
C PRO A 12 -18.47 -11.58 -42.52
N ASN A 13 -18.60 -12.18 -43.71
CA ASN A 13 -19.48 -13.34 -43.97
C ASN A 13 -19.05 -14.63 -43.22
N THR A 14 -18.07 -14.55 -42.32
CA THR A 14 -17.45 -15.68 -41.62
C THR A 14 -17.94 -15.85 -40.18
N LEU A 15 -18.80 -14.96 -39.69
CA LEU A 15 -19.37 -15.06 -38.35
C LEU A 15 -20.59 -15.98 -38.37
N ASP A 16 -20.52 -17.09 -37.61
CA ASP A 16 -21.66 -17.97 -37.40
C ASP A 16 -22.82 -17.23 -36.69
N ILE A 17 -24.05 -17.58 -37.06
CA ILE A 17 -25.25 -16.89 -36.57
C ILE A 17 -25.48 -17.11 -35.07
N ASN A 18 -25.06 -18.26 -34.53
CA ASN A 18 -25.19 -18.53 -33.10
C ASN A 18 -24.14 -17.75 -32.32
N THR A 19 -22.93 -17.64 -32.86
CA THR A 19 -21.89 -16.75 -32.33
C THR A 19 -22.39 -15.31 -32.30
N HIS A 20 -23.00 -14.83 -33.38
CA HIS A 20 -23.61 -13.49 -33.39
C HIS A 20 -24.65 -13.36 -32.27
N ARG A 21 -25.63 -14.27 -32.18
CA ARG A 21 -26.68 -14.20 -31.15
C ARG A 21 -26.15 -14.26 -29.71
N ALA A 22 -25.11 -15.04 -29.44
CA ALA A 22 -24.56 -15.18 -28.09
C ALA A 22 -23.85 -13.90 -27.60
N TYR A 23 -23.22 -13.16 -28.53
CA TYR A 23 -22.42 -11.98 -28.19
C TYR A 23 -23.08 -10.65 -28.58
N PHE A 24 -24.23 -10.68 -29.26
CA PHE A 24 -24.97 -9.47 -29.63
C PHE A 24 -25.79 -8.96 -28.45
N CYS A 25 -25.21 -8.04 -27.67
CA CYS A 25 -25.90 -7.33 -26.59
C CYS A 25 -26.59 -6.06 -27.11
N GLU A 26 -27.85 -6.18 -27.50
CA GLU A 26 -28.69 -5.08 -28.03
C GLU A 26 -28.83 -3.89 -27.05
N HIS A 27 -28.77 -4.17 -25.74
CA HIS A 27 -28.79 -3.16 -24.68
C HIS A 27 -27.52 -2.30 -24.62
N GLN A 28 -26.37 -2.81 -25.06
CA GLN A 28 -25.11 -2.04 -25.09
C GLN A 28 -25.03 -1.15 -26.34
N LEU A 29 -25.64 -1.57 -27.45
CA LEU A 29 -25.62 -0.84 -28.73
C LEU A 29 -26.54 0.39 -28.72
N SER A 30 -27.64 0.35 -27.98
CA SER A 30 -28.61 1.46 -27.88
C SER A 30 -28.04 2.69 -27.15
N SER A 31 -27.10 2.46 -26.23
CA SER A 31 -26.33 3.51 -25.55
C SER A 31 -25.22 4.09 -26.42
N ASP A 32 -24.84 3.43 -27.51
CA ASP A 32 -23.61 3.70 -28.27
C ASP A 32 -23.82 4.63 -29.47
N ALA A 33 -25.06 4.92 -29.87
CA ALA A 33 -25.35 5.75 -31.04
C ALA A 33 -24.80 7.20 -30.93
N ASN A 34 -24.59 7.68 -29.70
CA ASN A 34 -23.99 8.99 -29.40
C ASN A 34 -22.63 8.89 -28.67
N ARG A 35 -22.05 7.68 -28.55
CA ARG A 35 -20.76 7.51 -27.90
C ARG A 35 -19.66 7.89 -28.87
N HIS A 36 -19.32 9.18 -28.91
CA HIS A 36 -18.04 9.61 -29.45
C HIS A 36 -16.96 8.96 -28.57
N VAL A 37 -16.20 8.03 -29.15
CA VAL A 37 -14.97 7.52 -28.52
C VAL A 37 -13.99 8.68 -28.50
N ASP A 38 -14.01 9.43 -27.41
CA ASP A 38 -12.97 10.41 -27.13
C ASP A 38 -11.74 9.63 -26.69
N GLY A 39 -10.70 9.61 -27.53
CA GLY A 39 -9.45 8.90 -27.23
C GLY A 39 -8.72 9.45 -26.01
N ILE A 40 -9.16 10.60 -25.48
CA ILE A 40 -8.65 11.20 -24.24
C ILE A 40 -9.50 10.76 -23.04
N ASN A 41 -10.78 10.44 -23.25
CA ASN A 41 -11.67 9.99 -22.19
C ASN A 41 -11.47 8.49 -21.95
N LEU A 42 -10.73 8.15 -20.89
CA LEU A 42 -10.50 6.78 -20.43
C LEU A 42 -11.58 6.28 -19.45
N ASP A 43 -12.64 7.06 -19.20
CA ASP A 43 -13.68 6.72 -18.22
C ASP A 43 -14.57 5.55 -18.68
N TRP A 44 -14.42 5.07 -19.92
CA TRP A 44 -15.11 3.87 -20.40
C TRP A 44 -14.72 2.59 -19.64
N ASP A 45 -13.60 2.60 -18.90
CA ASP A 45 -13.15 1.49 -18.05
C ASP A 45 -13.58 1.64 -16.57
N THR A 46 -14.24 2.74 -16.20
CA THR A 46 -14.64 3.01 -14.78
C THR A 46 -15.85 2.20 -14.32
N CYS A 47 -16.62 1.60 -15.23
CA CYS A 47 -17.78 0.77 -14.90
C CYS A 47 -17.44 -0.72 -14.68
N ASN A 48 -16.17 -1.10 -14.74
CA ASN A 48 -15.77 -2.48 -14.52
C ASN A 48 -15.65 -2.74 -13.00
N PRO A 49 -16.34 -3.76 -12.44
CA PRO A 49 -16.17 -4.10 -11.03
C PRO A 49 -14.71 -4.44 -10.72
N GLN A 50 -14.24 -4.04 -9.53
CA GLN A 50 -12.89 -4.38 -9.10
C GLN A 50 -12.67 -5.91 -9.17
N PRO A 51 -11.51 -6.38 -9.67
CA PRO A 51 -11.22 -7.80 -9.71
C PRO A 51 -11.33 -8.40 -8.31
N LEU A 52 -11.88 -9.63 -8.21
CA LEU A 52 -12.05 -10.34 -6.94
C LEU A 52 -10.76 -10.39 -6.12
N LYS A 53 -9.64 -10.57 -6.81
CA LYS A 53 -8.29 -10.54 -6.25
C LYS A 53 -8.00 -9.26 -5.45
N ILE A 54 -8.33 -8.09 -5.99
CA ILE A 54 -8.10 -6.80 -5.33
C ILE A 54 -9.01 -6.67 -4.09
N LEU A 55 -10.27 -7.10 -4.21
CA LEU A 55 -11.21 -7.11 -3.08
C LEU A 55 -10.73 -8.02 -1.94
N CYS A 56 -10.20 -9.20 -2.27
CA CYS A 56 -9.61 -10.10 -1.29
C CYS A 56 -8.39 -9.47 -0.60
N LEU A 57 -7.47 -8.86 -1.36
CA LEU A 57 -6.29 -8.21 -0.81
C LEU A 57 -6.65 -7.02 0.10
N ASN A 58 -7.64 -6.21 -0.27
CA ASN A 58 -8.18 -5.14 0.59
C ASN A 58 -8.74 -5.70 1.89
N THR A 59 -9.50 -6.80 1.81
CA THR A 59 -10.09 -7.44 2.99
C THR A 59 -9.00 -7.99 3.93
N ILE A 60 -7.95 -8.58 3.37
CA ILE A 60 -6.78 -9.05 4.12
C ILE A 60 -6.04 -7.87 4.77
N ALA A 61 -5.81 -6.77 4.04
CA ALA A 61 -5.16 -5.58 4.57
C ALA A 61 -5.91 -5.02 5.79
N ASN A 62 -7.25 -4.93 5.70
CA ASN A 62 -8.11 -4.46 6.78
C ASN A 62 -8.11 -5.40 8.00
N ASN A 63 -7.89 -6.69 7.79
CA ASN A 63 -7.88 -7.73 8.83
C ASN A 63 -6.47 -8.24 9.14
N TRP A 64 -5.44 -7.43 8.87
CA TRP A 64 -4.05 -7.87 8.96
C TRP A 64 -3.64 -8.38 10.35
N LEU A 65 -4.19 -7.77 11.40
CA LEU A 65 -3.90 -8.15 12.79
C LEU A 65 -4.43 -9.56 13.12
N THR A 66 -5.62 -9.90 12.60
CA THR A 66 -6.29 -11.17 12.87
C THR A 66 -5.83 -12.28 11.92
N ILE A 67 -5.39 -11.95 10.69
CA ILE A 67 -5.19 -12.93 9.62
C ILE A 67 -3.83 -12.73 8.90
N PRO A 68 -2.78 -13.48 9.25
CA PRO A 68 -1.46 -13.37 8.63
C PRO A 68 -1.25 -14.26 7.38
N PHE A 69 -2.09 -14.16 6.35
CA PHE A 69 -1.91 -14.95 5.12
C PHE A 69 -0.78 -14.47 4.20
N PHE A 70 0.08 -13.54 4.65
CA PHE A 70 1.10 -12.92 3.80
C PHE A 70 2.00 -13.91 3.07
N ARG A 71 2.44 -14.97 3.76
CA ARG A 71 3.32 -16.00 3.18
C ARG A 71 2.58 -16.98 2.29
N GLU A 72 1.27 -17.12 2.49
CA GLU A 72 0.40 -18.02 1.74
C GLU A 72 -0.02 -17.45 0.39
N ILE A 73 0.12 -16.14 0.20
CA ILE A 73 -0.11 -15.48 -1.09
C ILE A 73 0.97 -15.95 -2.09
N PRO A 74 0.59 -16.70 -3.16
CA PRO A 74 1.57 -17.34 -4.05
C PRO A 74 2.33 -16.34 -4.91
N LEU A 75 1.65 -15.29 -5.36
CA LEU A 75 2.17 -14.32 -6.31
C LEU A 75 2.94 -13.21 -5.58
N GLY A 76 4.17 -12.97 -6.02
CA GLY A 76 5.02 -11.91 -5.46
C GLY A 76 4.40 -10.53 -5.59
N GLU A 77 3.83 -10.21 -6.76
CA GLU A 77 3.19 -8.91 -7.05
C GLU A 77 2.06 -8.60 -6.05
N ASP A 78 1.28 -9.61 -5.68
CA ASP A 78 0.13 -9.46 -4.78
C ASP A 78 0.57 -9.18 -3.35
N ARG A 79 1.71 -9.75 -2.95
CA ARG A 79 2.33 -9.44 -1.66
C ARG A 79 2.83 -8.01 -1.63
N HIS A 80 3.44 -7.51 -2.70
CA HIS A 80 3.85 -6.11 -2.78
C HIS A 80 2.65 -5.18 -2.74
N PHE A 81 1.61 -5.48 -3.54
CA PHE A 81 0.38 -4.70 -3.54
C PHE A 81 -0.31 -4.72 -2.17
N LEU A 82 -0.35 -5.88 -1.49
CA LEU A 82 -0.87 -5.98 -0.13
C LEU A 82 -0.09 -5.11 0.84
N LEU A 83 1.26 -5.14 0.78
CA LEU A 83 2.08 -4.26 1.59
C LEU A 83 1.73 -2.81 1.31
N ASP A 84 1.50 -2.43 0.05
CA ASP A 84 1.09 -1.08 -0.36
C ASP A 84 -0.24 -0.62 0.23
N LEU A 85 -1.16 -1.55 0.43
CA LEU A 85 -2.46 -1.31 1.06
C LEU A 85 -2.40 -1.23 2.60
N LEU A 86 -1.35 -1.75 3.23
CA LEU A 86 -1.28 -1.79 4.69
C LEU A 86 -1.20 -0.38 5.28
N ASP A 87 -2.06 -0.13 6.27
CA ASP A 87 -1.98 1.06 7.09
C ASP A 87 -0.64 1.10 7.84
N LEU A 88 -0.07 2.29 7.97
CA LEU A 88 1.16 2.55 8.68
C LEU A 88 0.92 2.82 10.18
N SER A 89 -0.35 2.86 10.61
CA SER A 89 -0.77 3.05 12.00
C SER A 89 -0.71 1.78 12.87
N PHE A 90 -0.41 0.61 12.29
CA PHE A 90 -0.41 -0.66 13.03
C PHE A 90 0.67 -0.73 14.12
N PRO A 91 0.44 -1.51 15.20
CA PRO A 91 1.42 -1.71 16.25
C PRO A 91 2.73 -2.30 15.72
N LEU A 92 3.85 -1.67 16.11
CA LEU A 92 5.19 -1.99 15.62
C LEU A 92 5.57 -3.47 15.83
N GLU A 93 5.20 -4.04 16.98
CA GLU A 93 5.45 -5.44 17.32
C GLU A 93 4.94 -6.42 16.25
N ASN A 94 3.72 -6.18 15.77
CA ASN A 94 3.10 -7.01 14.75
C ASN A 94 3.74 -6.81 13.37
N LEU A 95 4.15 -5.57 13.05
CA LEU A 95 4.82 -5.26 11.80
C LEU A 95 6.21 -5.90 11.73
N CYS A 96 7.04 -5.75 12.77
CA CYS A 96 8.38 -6.33 12.83
C CYS A 96 8.38 -7.86 12.77
N ALA A 97 7.40 -8.52 13.41
CA ALA A 97 7.29 -9.97 13.39
C ALA A 97 6.94 -10.52 11.99
N ARG A 98 6.14 -9.79 11.20
CA ARG A 98 5.49 -10.31 9.99
C ARG A 98 6.08 -9.75 8.69
N ILE A 99 6.61 -8.52 8.70
CA ILE A 99 7.05 -7.80 7.49
C ILE A 99 8.57 -7.68 7.46
N ARG A 100 9.17 -8.36 6.47
CA ARG A 100 10.61 -8.28 6.15
C ARG A 100 10.89 -7.46 4.88
N SER A 101 9.88 -6.83 4.30
CA SER A 101 10.00 -6.10 3.04
C SER A 101 10.63 -4.73 3.26
N ASP A 102 11.76 -4.50 2.60
CA ASP A 102 12.52 -3.26 2.66
C ASP A 102 11.74 -2.06 2.12
N ALA A 103 11.00 -2.26 1.01
CA ALA A 103 10.17 -1.22 0.40
C ALA A 103 9.04 -0.72 1.33
N PHE A 104 8.45 -1.62 2.13
CA PHE A 104 7.45 -1.24 3.13
C PHE A 104 8.06 -0.32 4.19
N TRP A 105 9.20 -0.71 4.77
CA TRP A 105 9.86 0.08 5.81
C TRP A 105 10.36 1.42 5.29
N ARG A 106 10.82 1.49 4.04
CA ARG A 106 11.14 2.75 3.36
C ARG A 106 9.92 3.66 3.27
N ARG A 107 8.76 3.15 2.83
CA ARG A 107 7.53 3.95 2.78
C ARG A 107 7.08 4.38 4.17
N ALA A 108 7.11 3.46 5.15
CA ALA A 108 6.75 3.75 6.53
C ALA A 108 7.61 4.88 7.11
N PHE A 109 8.92 4.85 6.84
CA PHE A 109 9.88 5.86 7.26
C PHE A 109 9.53 7.23 6.67
N VAL A 110 9.43 7.32 5.35
CA VAL A 110 9.15 8.59 4.64
C VAL A 110 7.80 9.17 5.05
N ASN A 111 6.79 8.32 5.30
CA ASN A 111 5.49 8.79 5.74
C ASN A 111 5.54 9.43 7.14
N ARG A 112 6.29 8.83 8.07
CA ARG A 112 6.40 9.30 9.46
C ARG A 112 7.34 10.50 9.58
N TRP A 113 8.49 10.47 8.94
CA TRP A 113 9.51 11.52 9.00
C TRP A 113 9.77 12.16 7.64
N LYS A 114 8.77 12.88 7.12
CA LYS A 114 8.79 13.49 5.77
C LYS A 114 9.97 14.45 5.53
N THR A 115 10.47 15.09 6.58
CA THR A 115 11.54 16.10 6.51
C THR A 115 12.92 15.56 6.88
N TYR A 116 13.01 14.33 7.37
CA TYR A 116 14.26 13.75 7.84
C TYR A 116 14.93 12.94 6.74
N TYR A 117 16.20 13.22 6.48
CA TYR A 117 17.02 12.44 5.57
C TYR A 117 17.96 11.53 6.36
N PRO A 118 17.82 10.19 6.26
CA PRO A 118 18.70 9.28 6.96
C PRO A 118 20.09 9.29 6.33
N ILE A 119 21.11 9.20 7.19
CA ILE A 119 22.53 9.21 6.82
C ILE A 119 23.00 7.76 6.69
N ASP A 120 23.84 7.45 5.69
CA ASP A 120 24.42 6.12 5.45
C ASP A 120 23.39 4.99 5.25
N VAL A 121 22.42 5.22 4.36
CA VAL A 121 21.31 4.28 4.08
C VAL A 121 21.72 3.17 3.11
N ASP A 122 22.70 3.42 2.25
CA ASP A 122 22.98 2.58 1.08
C ASP A 122 23.35 1.12 1.43
N GLU A 123 23.83 0.87 2.65
CA GLU A 123 24.18 -0.46 3.14
C GLU A 123 23.26 -0.98 4.27
N LYS A 124 22.28 -0.18 4.71
CA LYS A 124 21.43 -0.51 5.87
C LYS A 124 20.03 -0.92 5.41
N PRO A 125 19.47 -2.04 5.92
CA PRO A 125 18.09 -2.39 5.64
C PRO A 125 17.15 -1.33 6.26
N TRP A 126 16.07 -0.96 5.58
CA TRP A 126 15.19 0.12 6.02
C TRP A 126 14.49 -0.18 7.34
N ILE A 127 14.27 -1.45 7.69
CA ILE A 127 13.76 -1.82 9.01
C ILE A 127 14.70 -1.34 10.13
N ARG A 128 16.02 -1.42 9.92
CA ARG A 128 17.01 -0.93 10.89
C ARG A 128 16.94 0.58 11.00
N VAL A 129 16.95 1.28 9.86
CA VAL A 129 16.86 2.76 9.83
C VAL A 129 15.58 3.26 10.52
N TYR A 130 14.45 2.60 10.27
CA TYR A 130 13.18 2.90 10.91
C TYR A 130 13.24 2.71 12.42
N LEU A 131 13.72 1.55 12.88
CA LEU A 131 13.76 1.23 14.30
C LEU A 131 14.76 2.10 15.07
N GLU A 132 15.94 2.34 14.50
CA GLU A 132 16.95 3.24 15.09
C GLU A 132 16.36 4.63 15.33
N LYS A 133 15.69 5.22 14.31
CA LYS A 133 15.06 6.54 14.46
C LYS A 133 13.85 6.49 15.41
N HIS A 134 13.05 5.42 15.38
CA HIS A 134 11.89 5.28 16.24
C HIS A 134 12.25 5.29 17.73
N ILE A 135 13.28 4.51 18.13
CA ILE A 135 13.73 4.48 19.52
C ILE A 135 14.32 5.82 19.91
N SER A 136 15.17 6.41 19.08
CA SER A 136 15.76 7.73 19.36
C SER A 136 14.67 8.76 19.64
N GLU A 137 13.68 8.88 18.75
CA GLU A 137 12.56 9.81 18.93
C GLU A 137 11.75 9.48 20.19
N MET A 138 11.54 8.20 20.50
CA MET A 138 10.84 7.82 21.73
C MET A 138 11.61 8.19 23.00
N LEU A 139 12.92 7.97 23.04
CA LEU A 139 13.76 8.32 24.19
C LEU A 139 13.90 9.83 24.33
N GLU A 140 14.02 10.56 23.22
CA GLU A 140 14.08 12.03 23.18
C GLU A 140 12.81 12.66 23.77
N ASN A 141 11.64 12.05 23.54
CA ASN A 141 10.36 12.53 24.05
C ASN A 141 9.96 11.93 25.41
N LEU A 142 10.76 11.01 25.96
CA LEU A 142 10.42 10.32 27.20
C LEU A 142 10.71 11.24 28.40
N LYS A 143 9.66 11.67 29.09
CA LYS A 143 9.81 12.42 30.33
C LYS A 143 10.24 11.49 31.46
N PRO A 144 11.21 11.88 32.30
CA PRO A 144 11.64 11.06 33.44
C PRO A 144 10.50 10.68 34.40
N ALA A 145 9.46 11.52 34.52
CA ALA A 145 8.29 11.26 35.36
C ALA A 145 7.36 10.16 34.80
N ASP A 146 7.34 9.99 33.48
CA ASP A 146 6.49 9.02 32.77
C ASP A 146 7.28 7.74 32.41
N TYR A 147 8.47 7.56 33.01
CA TYR A 147 9.32 6.41 32.75
C TYR A 147 8.72 5.14 33.35
N GLU A 148 8.23 4.26 32.48
CA GLU A 148 7.82 2.91 32.84
C GLU A 148 8.83 1.88 32.31
N GLN A 149 9.56 1.24 33.24
CA GLN A 149 10.62 0.29 32.90
C GLN A 149 10.12 -0.86 32.00
N GLU A 150 8.90 -1.37 32.23
CA GLU A 150 8.34 -2.48 31.45
C GLU A 150 8.09 -2.09 29.97
N ILE A 151 7.59 -0.88 29.72
CA ILE A 151 7.30 -0.40 28.36
C ILE A 151 8.60 -0.22 27.60
N VAL A 152 9.59 0.42 28.23
CA VAL A 152 10.91 0.64 27.62
C VAL A 152 11.61 -0.68 27.36
N GLN A 153 11.55 -1.64 28.29
CA GLN A 153 12.17 -2.95 28.12
C GLN A 153 11.57 -3.71 26.93
N LYS A 154 10.24 -3.77 26.80
CA LYS A 154 9.57 -4.43 25.67
C LYS A 154 9.99 -3.83 24.32
N LEU A 155 10.10 -2.51 24.27
CA LEU A 155 10.51 -1.81 23.06
C LEU A 155 11.99 -2.07 22.71
N VAL A 156 12.87 -2.07 23.72
CA VAL A 156 14.28 -2.45 23.54
C VAL A 156 14.39 -3.89 23.06
N ASP A 157 13.66 -4.81 23.66
CA ASP A 157 13.67 -6.23 23.28
C ASP A 157 13.21 -6.42 21.83
N LEU A 158 12.14 -5.73 21.41
CA LEU A 158 11.63 -5.77 20.03
C LEU A 158 12.67 -5.28 19.02
N CYS A 159 13.37 -4.19 19.35
CA CYS A 159 14.27 -3.53 18.42
C CYS A 159 15.71 -4.06 18.46
N SER A 160 16.08 -4.78 19.51
CA SER A 160 17.42 -5.33 19.75
C SER A 160 17.98 -6.14 18.57
N LEU A 161 17.10 -6.80 17.81
CA LEU A 161 17.47 -7.62 16.66
C LEU A 161 17.98 -6.79 15.47
N HIS A 162 17.59 -5.52 15.38
CA HIS A 162 17.77 -4.70 14.19
C HIS A 162 18.58 -3.42 14.44
N VAL A 163 18.56 -2.89 15.67
CA VAL A 163 19.29 -1.68 16.06
C VAL A 163 20.74 -2.01 16.35
N ARG A 164 21.67 -1.26 15.76
CA ARG A 164 23.11 -1.36 16.10
C ARG A 164 23.71 -0.01 16.49
N GLU A 165 23.18 1.08 15.96
CA GLU A 165 23.63 2.44 16.26
C GLU A 165 22.44 3.26 16.74
N LEU A 166 22.60 3.97 17.85
CA LEU A 166 21.58 4.87 18.39
C LEU A 166 22.16 6.27 18.44
N ARG A 167 21.49 7.21 17.78
CA ARG A 167 21.86 8.63 17.78
C ARG A 167 20.79 9.40 18.53
N ILE A 168 21.18 10.05 19.62
CA ILE A 168 20.30 10.87 20.45
C ILE A 168 20.84 12.28 20.39
N ASP A 169 20.00 13.22 19.98
CA ASP A 169 20.40 14.62 19.88
C ASP A 169 20.14 15.35 21.20
N HIS A 170 19.01 15.06 21.87
CA HIS A 170 18.56 15.73 23.09
C HIS A 170 17.86 14.75 24.07
N LEU A 171 17.78 15.10 25.35
CA LEU A 171 16.99 14.36 26.33
C LEU A 171 16.27 15.36 27.24
N GLU A 172 15.06 15.00 27.67
CA GLU A 172 14.30 15.82 28.62
C GLU A 172 14.91 15.70 30.03
N PRO A 173 15.27 16.83 30.67
CA PRO A 173 15.73 16.82 32.05
C PRO A 173 14.57 16.46 32.99
N PRO A 174 14.86 15.94 34.20
CA PRO A 174 13.83 15.79 35.22
C PRO A 174 13.24 17.16 35.54
N THR A 175 11.91 17.27 35.57
CA THR A 175 11.23 18.46 36.07
C THR A 175 11.59 18.63 37.54
N ASN A 176 12.41 19.63 37.85
CA ASN A 176 12.64 20.06 39.21
C ASN A 176 11.34 20.68 39.72
N GLU A 177 10.52 19.89 40.41
CA GLU A 177 9.45 20.43 41.23
C GLU A 177 10.09 21.15 42.43
N ASN A 178 10.04 22.48 42.41
CA ASN A 178 10.23 23.33 43.59
C ASN A 178 8.88 23.55 44.26
#